data_AF-A0A4Y2P198-F1
#
_entry.id   AF-A0A4Y2P198-F1
#
_cell.length_a   1.000
_cell.length_b   1.000
_cell.length_c   1.000
_cell.angle_alpha   90.00
_cell.angle_beta   90.00
_cell.angle_gamma   90.00
#
_symmetry.space_group_name_H-M   'P 1'
#
loop_
_entity.id
_entity.type
_entity.pdbx_description
1 polymer ?
#
loop_
_entity_poly.entity_id
_entity_poly.type
_entity_poly.pdbx_seq_one_letter_code
_entity_poly.pdbx_strand_id
1 'polypeptide(L)'
;MKVHLTEAPDLFKQLLCTNSQVAKNYQQQIREYNAALAFASLGAEIKAPLGTGPWCFHIHGQIYHMVSPLCSNVRNRPGYGQLYISDSSEAKNRRMENNQACLHSIMELETYYEA
;
A
#
# COMPACT_ATOMS: atom_id res chain seq x y z
N MET A 1 -3.29 -25.51 -18.51
CA MET A 1 -3.87 -24.16 -18.36
C MET A 1 -2.78 -23.15 -18.70
N LYS A 2 -2.88 -22.48 -19.86
CA LYS A 2 -1.86 -21.50 -20.29
C LYS A 2 -2.34 -20.15 -19.79
N VAL A 3 -1.74 -19.65 -18.70
CA VAL A 3 -2.05 -18.31 -18.17
C VAL A 3 -1.46 -17.30 -19.16
N HIS A 4 -2.31 -16.56 -19.86
CA HIS A 4 -1.86 -15.39 -20.60
C HIS A 4 -1.60 -14.28 -19.58
N LEU A 5 -0.32 -14.09 -19.25
CA LEU A 5 0.11 -12.93 -18.48
C LEU A 5 0.18 -11.75 -19.44
N THR A 6 -0.72 -10.79 -19.26
CA THR A 6 -0.60 -9.47 -19.87
C THR A 6 0.70 -8.83 -19.37
N GLU A 7 1.44 -8.16 -20.25
CA GLU A 7 2.66 -7.49 -19.81
C GLU A 7 2.33 -6.42 -18.76
N ALA A 8 3.16 -6.36 -17.72
CA ALA A 8 3.06 -5.31 -16.72
C ALA A 8 3.30 -3.93 -17.37
N PRO A 9 2.56 -2.88 -16.96
CA PRO A 9 2.78 -1.52 -17.43
C PRO A 9 4.26 -1.09 -17.32
N ASP A 10 4.75 -0.37 -18.32
CA ASP A 10 6.15 0.07 -18.38
C ASP A 10 6.56 0.91 -17.16
N LEU A 11 5.61 1.61 -16.55
CA LEU A 11 5.82 2.33 -15.30
C LEU A 11 6.37 1.40 -14.20
N PHE A 12 5.73 0.26 -13.94
CA PHE A 12 6.18 -0.67 -12.90
C PHE A 12 7.53 -1.29 -13.24
N LYS A 13 7.80 -1.58 -14.52
CA LYS A 13 9.13 -2.02 -14.96
C LYS A 13 10.19 -0.96 -14.64
N GLN A 14 9.90 0.32 -14.90
CA GLN A 14 10.81 1.42 -14.55
C GLN A 14 11.03 1.55 -13.05
N LEU A 15 9.97 1.47 -12.25
CA LEU A 15 10.04 1.62 -10.79
C LEU A 15 10.71 0.43 -10.09
N LEU A 16 10.50 -0.80 -10.57
CA LEU A 16 10.99 -2.02 -9.92
C LEU A 16 12.37 -2.48 -10.42
N CYS A 17 12.75 -2.14 -11.65
CA CYS A 17 13.94 -2.73 -12.27
C CYS A 17 15.07 -1.72 -12.56
N THR A 18 14.83 -0.41 -12.41
CA THR A 18 15.87 0.61 -12.66
C THR A 18 16.52 1.12 -11.38
N ASN A 19 17.66 1.80 -11.53
CA ASN A 19 18.44 2.38 -10.43
C ASN A 19 18.31 3.91 -10.33
N SER A 20 17.27 4.49 -10.94
CA SER A 20 17.00 5.93 -10.81
C SER A 20 16.66 6.29 -9.35
N GLN A 21 16.82 7.55 -8.96
CA GLN A 21 16.49 7.98 -7.60
C GLN A 21 15.00 7.76 -7.27
N VAL A 22 14.14 7.93 -8.27
CA VAL A 22 12.69 7.67 -8.17
C VAL A 22 12.43 6.18 -7.94
N ALA A 23 13.05 5.29 -8.74
CA ALA A 23 12.91 3.85 -8.58
C ALA A 23 13.43 3.37 -7.22
N LYS A 24 14.56 3.90 -6.74
CA LYS A 24 15.09 3.57 -5.41
C LYS A 24 14.13 3.98 -4.29
N ASN A 25 13.55 5.18 -4.36
CA ASN A 25 12.53 5.59 -3.39
C ASN A 25 11.33 4.65 -3.43
N TYR A 26 10.84 4.32 -4.62
CA TYR A 26 9.72 3.41 -4.78
C TYR A 26 10.00 2.03 -4.19
N GLN A 27 11.13 1.41 -4.54
CA GLN A 27 11.52 0.10 -4.04
C GLN A 27 11.67 0.07 -2.51
N GLN A 28 12.23 1.14 -1.92
CA GLN A 28 12.37 1.28 -0.48
C GLN A 28 11.01 1.44 0.22
N GLN A 29 10.10 2.21 -0.38
CA GLN A 29 8.82 2.59 0.22
C GLN A 29 7.62 1.82 -0.36
N ILE A 30 7.83 0.75 -1.14
CA ILE A 30 6.77 0.04 -1.87
C ILE A 30 5.62 -0.41 -0.96
N ARG A 31 5.94 -0.74 0.30
CA ARG A 31 4.94 -1.10 1.31
C ARG A 31 4.05 0.06 1.69
N GLU A 32 4.61 1.26 1.83
CA GLU A 32 3.85 2.48 2.15
C GLU A 32 2.96 2.89 0.99
N TYR A 33 3.46 2.82 -0.25
CA TYR A 33 2.65 3.05 -1.46
C TYR A 33 1.44 2.10 -1.50
N ASN A 34 1.68 0.79 -1.40
CA ASN A 34 0.63 -0.21 -1.42
C ASN A 34 -0.34 -0.05 -0.24
N ALA A 35 0.16 0.27 0.96
CA ALA A 35 -0.69 0.48 2.14
C ALA A 35 -1.55 1.74 2.01
N ALA A 36 -1.02 2.80 1.41
CA ALA A 36 -1.73 4.07 1.22
C ALA A 36 -2.91 3.95 0.23
N LEU A 37 -2.81 2.99 -0.70
CA LEU A 37 -3.82 2.65 -1.69
C LEU A 37 -4.65 1.43 -1.30
N ALA A 38 -4.42 0.82 -0.14
CA ALA A 38 -5.24 -0.27 0.35
C ALA A 38 -6.52 0.27 0.99
N PHE A 39 -7.68 -0.30 0.62
CA PHE A 39 -8.95 0.04 1.26
C PHE A 39 -9.05 -0.51 2.68
N ALA A 40 -8.55 -1.74 2.87
CA ALA A 40 -8.51 -2.44 4.14
C ALA A 40 -7.10 -2.99 4.36
N SER A 41 -6.64 -3.00 5.61
CA SER A 41 -5.46 -3.75 5.99
C SER A 41 -5.83 -5.16 6.43
N LEU A 42 -4.84 -6.05 6.42
CA LEU A 42 -5.02 -7.43 6.86
C LEU A 42 -4.57 -7.57 8.32
N GLY A 43 -5.47 -8.03 9.18
CA GLY A 43 -5.16 -8.41 10.56
C GLY A 43 -5.06 -9.93 10.67
N ALA A 44 -3.97 -10.41 11.27
CA ALA A 44 -3.77 -11.83 11.53
C ALA A 44 -2.89 -12.04 12.77
N GLU A 45 -3.05 -13.18 13.45
CA GLU A 45 -2.11 -13.62 14.48
C GLU A 45 -0.85 -14.18 13.79
N ILE A 46 0.22 -13.39 13.77
CA ILE A 46 1.49 -13.80 13.17
C ILE A 46 2.32 -14.52 14.22
N LYS A 47 2.66 -15.78 13.96
CA LYS A 47 3.62 -16.55 14.77
C LYS A 47 4.92 -16.70 14.01
N ALA A 48 6.04 -16.52 14.71
CA ALA A 48 7.33 -16.86 14.14
C ALA A 48 7.40 -18.40 13.97
N PRO A 49 7.90 -18.90 12.83
CA PRO A 49 8.12 -20.34 12.67
C PRO A 49 9.13 -20.81 13.71
N LEU A 50 8.88 -21.96 14.33
CA LEU A 50 9.82 -22.60 15.24
C LEU A 50 10.94 -23.26 14.41
N GLY A 51 12.18 -22.77 14.51
CA GLY A 51 13.36 -23.37 13.88
C GLY A 51 14.36 -22.38 13.28
N THR A 52 15.38 -22.90 12.60
CA THR A 52 16.50 -22.15 11.96
C THR A 52 16.35 -21.99 10.44
N GLY A 53 15.16 -22.23 9.89
CA GLY A 53 14.89 -22.09 8.47
C GLY A 53 14.81 -20.62 7.99
N PRO A 54 14.74 -20.38 6.66
CA PRO A 54 14.50 -19.06 6.10
C PRO A 54 13.25 -18.40 6.70
N TRP A 55 13.28 -17.08 6.86
CA TRP A 55 12.16 -16.36 7.46
C TRP A 55 10.88 -16.57 6.65
N CYS A 56 9.83 -17.05 7.31
CA CYS A 56 8.48 -17.12 6.76
C CYS A 56 7.48 -16.53 7.75
N PHE A 57 6.42 -15.92 7.22
CA PHE A 57 5.28 -15.50 8.03
C PHE A 57 4.34 -16.70 8.19
N HIS A 58 4.08 -17.12 9.42
CA HIS A 58 3.10 -18.14 9.72
C HIS A 58 1.84 -17.47 10.29
N ILE A 59 0.75 -17.53 9.52
CA ILE A 59 -0.57 -17.06 9.97
C ILE A 59 -1.32 -18.25 10.54
N HIS A 60 -1.69 -18.15 11.82
CA HIS A 60 -2.51 -19.16 12.48
C HIS A 60 -3.89 -18.58 12.80
N GLY A 61 -4.94 -19.37 12.61
CA GLY A 61 -6.32 -18.94 12.90
C GLY A 61 -6.97 -18.14 11.78
N GLN A 62 -7.82 -17.18 12.15
CA GLN A 62 -8.61 -16.39 11.20
C GLN A 62 -7.86 -15.14 10.74
N ILE A 63 -8.11 -14.77 9.49
CA ILE A 63 -7.68 -13.52 8.88
C ILE A 63 -8.86 -12.54 8.94
N TYR A 64 -8.61 -11.32 9.38
CA TYR A 64 -9.59 -10.25 9.48
C TYR A 64 -9.24 -9.12 8.51
N HIS A 65 -10.24 -8.57 7.84
CA HIS A 65 -10.09 -7.29 7.14
C HIS A 65 -10.30 -6.16 8.13
N MET A 66 -9.30 -5.31 8.30
CA MET A 66 -9.34 -4.16 9.17
C MET A 66 -9.59 -2.90 8.34
N VAL A 67 -10.73 -2.26 8.57
CA VAL A 67 -11.09 -0.99 7.92
C VAL A 67 -11.06 0.11 8.96
N SER A 68 -10.55 1.28 8.58
CA SER A 68 -10.57 2.43 9.48
C SER A 68 -12.00 2.88 9.80
N PRO A 69 -12.27 3.41 11.01
CA PRO A 69 -13.58 3.95 11.34
C PRO A 69 -14.04 5.03 10.34
N LEU A 70 -15.30 4.99 9.94
CA LEU A 70 -15.88 5.95 9.00
C LEU A 70 -16.12 7.34 9.62
N CYS A 71 -16.29 7.41 10.95
CA CYS A 71 -16.48 8.67 11.67
C CYS A 71 -15.18 9.10 12.34
N SER A 72 -14.61 10.24 11.93
CA SER A 72 -13.57 10.93 12.70
C SER A 72 -14.23 11.74 13.82
N ASN A 73 -13.75 11.62 15.05
CA ASN A 73 -14.08 12.56 16.12
C ASN A 73 -12.94 13.57 16.27
N VAL A 74 -13.17 14.70 16.95
CA VAL A 74 -12.19 15.82 17.09
C VAL A 74 -10.82 15.38 17.62
N ARG A 75 -10.73 14.20 18.25
CA ARG A 75 -9.49 13.66 18.81
C ARG A 75 -8.73 12.71 17.86
N ASN A 76 -9.37 12.16 16.84
CA ASN A 76 -8.77 11.16 15.95
C ASN A 76 -8.67 11.67 14.51
N ARG A 77 -7.46 11.55 13.93
CA ARG A 77 -7.26 11.80 12.52
C ARG A 77 -8.10 10.83 11.67
N PRO A 78 -8.69 11.29 10.56
CA PRO A 78 -9.27 10.44 9.51
C PRO A 78 -8.33 9.26 9.15
N GLY A 79 -8.84 8.03 9.20
CA GLY A 79 -8.10 6.86 8.73
C GLY A 79 -8.24 6.65 7.21
N TYR A 80 -7.43 5.76 6.65
CA TYR A 80 -7.38 5.50 5.20
C TYR A 80 -8.74 5.10 4.59
N GLY A 81 -9.60 4.41 5.35
CA GLY A 81 -10.94 4.06 4.89
C GLY A 81 -11.82 5.26 4.50
N GLN A 82 -11.62 6.42 5.15
CA GLN A 82 -12.40 7.64 4.84
C GLN A 82 -11.97 8.28 3.53
N LEU A 83 -10.73 8.03 3.07
CA LEU A 83 -10.18 8.63 1.85
C LEU A 83 -10.91 8.16 0.59
N TYR A 84 -11.68 7.07 0.66
CA TYR A 84 -12.48 6.55 -0.44
C TYR A 84 -13.86 7.23 -0.58
N ILE A 85 -14.23 8.07 0.39
CA ILE A 85 -15.47 8.85 0.37
C ILE A 85 -15.17 10.35 0.19
N SER A 86 -13.94 10.78 0.50
CA SER A 86 -13.44 12.13 0.25
C SER A 86 -13.26 12.44 -1.23
N ASP A 87 -13.18 13.73 -1.56
CA ASP A 87 -12.73 14.18 -2.87
C ASP A 87 -11.35 13.60 -3.21
N SER A 88 -11.12 13.27 -4.48
CA SER A 88 -9.89 12.61 -4.93
C SER A 88 -8.64 13.44 -4.66
N SER A 89 -8.74 14.77 -4.75
CA SER A 89 -7.62 15.68 -4.45
C SER A 89 -7.33 15.77 -2.95
N GLU A 90 -8.37 15.80 -2.12
CA GLU A 90 -8.26 15.77 -0.66
C GLU A 90 -7.66 14.45 -0.19
N ALA A 91 -8.17 13.34 -0.74
CA ALA A 91 -7.69 11.99 -0.46
C ALA A 91 -6.20 11.87 -0.79
N LYS A 92 -5.77 12.35 -1.96
CA LYS A 92 -4.37 12.39 -2.37
C LYS A 92 -3.51 13.17 -1.37
N ASN A 93 -3.91 14.40 -1.04
CA ASN A 93 -3.14 15.24 -0.13
C ASN A 93 -2.96 14.57 1.24
N ARG A 94 -4.02 13.95 1.77
CA ARG A 94 -3.94 13.20 3.02
C ARG A 94 -3.03 11.97 2.94
N ARG A 95 -3.04 11.23 1.83
CA ARG A 95 -2.07 10.13 1.61
C ARG A 95 -0.64 10.68 1.68
N MET A 96 -0.39 11.84 1.09
CA MET A 96 0.96 12.43 1.10
C MET A 96 1.41 12.93 2.47
N GLU A 97 0.50 13.56 3.23
CA GLU A 97 0.78 13.98 4.61
C GLU A 97 1.16 12.81 5.52
N ASN A 98 0.52 11.65 5.31
CA ASN A 98 0.76 10.44 6.11
C ASN A 98 1.98 9.63 5.63
N ASN A 99 2.43 9.80 4.38
CA ASN A 99 3.54 9.04 3.79
C ASN A 99 4.67 9.99 3.32
N GLN A 100 5.28 10.72 4.23
CA GLN A 100 6.28 11.76 3.92
C GLN A 100 7.53 11.24 3.18
N ALA A 101 7.83 9.96 3.32
CA ALA A 101 8.94 9.32 2.62
C ALA A 101 8.61 8.95 1.16
N CYS A 102 7.33 8.95 0.77
CA CYS A 102 6.89 8.67 -0.59
C CYS A 102 6.98 9.93 -1.46
N LEU A 103 7.32 9.76 -2.74
CA LEU A 103 7.30 10.80 -3.75
C LEU A 103 5.88 11.05 -4.23
N HIS A 104 5.49 12.32 -4.23
CA HIS A 104 4.16 12.76 -4.67
C HIS A 104 3.84 12.36 -6.10
N SER A 105 4.82 12.46 -7.00
CA SER A 105 4.64 12.12 -8.41
C SER A 105 4.33 10.63 -8.62
N ILE A 106 4.84 9.74 -7.76
CA ILE A 106 4.58 8.31 -7.88
C ILE A 106 3.23 7.95 -7.27
N MET A 107 2.88 8.51 -6.11
CA MET A 107 1.57 8.32 -5.51
C MET A 107 0.44 8.74 -6.47
N GLU A 108 0.64 9.84 -7.19
CA GLU A 108 -0.31 10.34 -8.19
C GLU A 108 -0.42 9.42 -9.41
N LEU A 109 0.71 8.92 -9.91
CA LEU A 109 0.70 7.95 -11.01
C LEU A 109 0.01 6.65 -10.61
N GLU A 110 0.30 6.09 -9.43
CA GLU A 110 -0.34 4.85 -8.99
C GLU A 110 -1.86 5.01 -8.79
N THR A 111 -2.33 6.14 -8.27
CA THR A 111 -3.78 6.40 -8.19
C THR A 111 -4.48 6.42 -9.54
N TYR A 112 -3.75 6.72 -10.63
CA TYR A 112 -4.29 6.70 -11.99
C TYR A 112 -4.31 5.30 -12.60
N TYR A 113 -3.32 4.45 -12.28
CA TYR A 113 -3.25 3.08 -12.81
C TYR A 113 -4.11 2.07 -12.02
N GLU A 114 -4.51 2.40 -10.79
CA GLU A 114 -5.38 1.58 -9.93
C GLU A 114 -6.88 1.95 -10.03
N ALA A 115 -7.23 3.02 -10.78
CA ALA A 115 -8.61 3.48 -11.00
C ALA A 115 -9.20 2.95 -12.31
#